data_AF-A0A443RVV5-F1
#
_entry.id   AF-A0A443RVV5-F1
#
_cell.length_a   1.000
_cell.length_b   1.000
_cell.length_c   1.000
_cell.angle_alpha   90.00
_cell.angle_beta   90.00
_cell.angle_gamma   90.00
#
_symmetry.space_group_name_H-M   'P 1'
#
loop_
_entity.id
_entity.type
_entity.pdbx_description
1 polymer ?
#
loop_
_entity_poly.entity_id
_entity_poly.type
_entity_poly.pdbx_seq_one_letter_code
_entity_poly.pdbx_strand_id
1 'polypeptide(L)'
;MKIKLNRKRLPVFSLLFVSLVVINILVLRLICYHSNSANDKNHKKPNSETEGFLDGKHSENITRINYNSCKNTTSTLNNHSIINTENIYKDLNFDNPKSEEWEQGWKIKVNESRFVHEKLKVFVVPHSHNDPGWGKTFDEYLADQTRYILNNMLKHMMQNPNMTFIWAETSYFAAWWETLNNTNDKEHVIKLLNNGQLEIVNGGWVMNDEANTHYSAIITQMLE
;
A
#
# COMPACT_ATOMS: atom_id res chain seq x y z
N MET A 1 30.41 10.63 13.42
CA MET A 1 29.49 10.54 14.59
C MET A 1 28.49 9.42 14.32
N LYS A 2 28.66 8.25 14.94
CA LYS A 2 27.82 7.06 14.71
C LYS A 2 26.51 7.20 15.50
N ILE A 3 25.37 7.29 14.83
CA ILE A 3 24.05 7.21 15.48
C ILE A 3 23.66 5.73 15.55
N LYS A 4 23.73 5.15 16.74
CA LYS A 4 23.22 3.80 17.05
C LYS A 4 21.70 3.90 17.17
N LEU A 5 20.97 3.48 16.14
CA LEU A 5 19.52 3.26 16.24
C LEU A 5 19.29 1.95 17.02
N ASN A 6 18.87 2.08 18.27
CA ASN A 6 18.53 0.97 19.14
C ASN A 6 17.08 0.53 18.83
N ARG A 7 16.88 -0.31 17.81
CA ARG A 7 15.57 -0.91 17.52
C ARG A 7 15.41 -2.20 18.33
N LYS A 8 14.59 -2.15 19.39
CA LYS A 8 14.14 -3.34 20.13
C LYS A 8 13.35 -4.24 19.17
N ARG A 9 13.71 -5.53 19.10
CA ARG A 9 12.97 -6.56 18.35
C ARG A 9 11.52 -6.61 18.86
N LEU A 10 10.55 -6.39 17.98
CA LEU A 10 9.15 -6.70 18.26
C LEU A 10 8.99 -8.23 18.29
N PRO A 11 8.45 -8.83 19.38
CA PRO A 11 8.28 -10.27 19.47
C PRO A 11 7.19 -10.75 18.50
N VAL A 12 7.34 -11.98 17.99
CA VAL A 12 6.40 -12.68 17.08
C VAL A 12 4.95 -12.69 17.59
N PHE A 13 4.74 -12.59 18.91
CA PHE A 13 3.43 -12.38 19.52
C PHE A 13 2.71 -11.11 19.05
N SER A 14 3.44 -10.05 18.68
CA SER A 14 2.86 -8.81 18.17
C SER A 14 2.29 -8.96 16.75
N LEU A 15 2.86 -9.84 15.91
CA LEU A 15 2.39 -10.06 14.54
C LEU A 15 1.10 -10.89 14.51
N LEU A 16 0.98 -11.91 15.37
CA LEU A 16 -0.26 -12.67 15.54
C LEU A 16 -1.38 -11.80 16.14
N PHE A 17 -1.04 -10.87 17.03
CA PHE A 17 -2.02 -9.93 17.58
C PHE A 17 -2.49 -8.93 16.52
N VAL A 18 -1.58 -8.42 15.68
CA VAL A 18 -1.94 -7.53 14.57
C VAL A 18 -2.80 -8.27 13.54
N SER A 19 -2.48 -9.52 13.18
CA SER A 19 -3.30 -10.27 12.23
C SER A 19 -4.70 -10.57 12.78
N LEU A 20 -4.82 -10.97 14.05
CA LEU A 20 -6.12 -11.18 14.70
C LEU A 20 -6.92 -9.87 14.80
N VAL A 21 -6.29 -8.73 15.08
CA VAL A 21 -6.96 -7.43 15.12
C VAL A 21 -7.41 -7.00 13.71
N VAL A 22 -6.59 -7.20 12.68
CA VAL A 22 -6.95 -6.89 11.29
C VAL A 22 -8.11 -7.77 10.80
N ILE A 23 -8.07 -9.08 11.09
CA ILE A 23 -9.16 -10.01 10.76
C ILE A 23 -10.46 -9.58 11.46
N ASN A 24 -10.41 -9.25 12.76
CA ASN A 24 -11.60 -8.78 13.49
C ASN A 24 -12.15 -7.46 12.93
N ILE A 25 -11.27 -6.50 12.56
CA ILE A 25 -11.69 -5.22 11.95
C ILE A 25 -12.33 -5.45 10.58
N LEU A 26 -11.76 -6.34 9.75
CA LEU A 26 -12.30 -6.67 8.44
C LEU A 26 -13.67 -7.36 8.56
N VAL A 27 -13.82 -8.32 9.48
CA VAL A 27 -15.08 -9.00 9.77
C VAL A 27 -16.15 -8.00 10.24
N LEU A 28 -15.80 -7.09 11.17
CA LEU A 28 -16.70 -6.01 11.62
C LEU A 28 -17.12 -5.08 10.47
N ARG A 29 -16.21 -4.72 9.56
CA ARG A 29 -16.53 -3.90 8.38
C ARG A 29 -17.42 -4.63 7.36
N LEU A 30 -17.18 -5.92 7.12
CA LEU A 30 -18.00 -6.77 6.24
C LEU A 30 -19.43 -6.91 6.77
N ILE A 31 -19.59 -7.09 8.09
CA ILE A 31 -20.89 -7.11 8.77
C ILE A 31 -21.60 -5.77 8.63
N CYS A 32 -20.89 -4.65 8.84
CA CYS A 32 -21.47 -3.31 8.65
C CYS A 32 -21.89 -3.04 7.19
N TYR A 33 -21.11 -3.50 6.21
CA TYR A 33 -21.42 -3.35 4.79
C TYR A 33 -22.69 -4.11 4.38
N HIS A 34 -22.83 -5.37 4.82
CA HIS A 34 -24.04 -6.17 4.55
C HIS A 34 -25.27 -5.59 5.25
N SER A 35 -25.11 -4.97 6.42
CA SER A 35 -26.22 -4.35 7.15
C SER A 35 -26.70 -3.05 6.49
N ASN A 36 -25.81 -2.22 5.92
CA ASN A 36 -26.20 -1.03 5.16
C ASN A 36 -26.93 -1.37 3.86
N SER A 37 -26.56 -2.47 3.19
CA SER A 37 -27.29 -2.99 2.01
C SER A 37 -28.71 -3.48 2.36
N ALA A 38 -28.95 -3.89 3.61
CA ALA A 38 -30.28 -4.30 4.07
C ALA A 38 -31.21 -3.13 4.42
N ASN A 39 -30.67 -1.93 4.70
CA ASN A 39 -31.47 -0.73 5.00
C ASN A 39 -31.92 0.04 3.75
N ASP A 40 -31.41 -0.30 2.56
CA ASP A 40 -31.83 0.32 1.30
C ASP A 40 -32.79 -0.61 0.51
N LYS A 41 -33.87 -1.04 1.17
CA LYS A 41 -34.95 -1.83 0.54
C LYS A 41 -36.27 -1.09 0.58
N ASN A 42 -36.36 -0.03 -0.21
CA ASN A 42 -37.59 0.40 -0.86
C ASN A 42 -37.85 -0.38 -2.17
N HIS A 43 -37.56 -1.69 -2.20
CA HIS A 43 -37.92 -2.54 -3.32
C HIS A 43 -38.63 -3.82 -2.86
N LYS A 44 -39.81 -4.00 -3.44
CA LYS A 44 -40.76 -5.11 -3.34
C LYS A 44 -40.07 -6.48 -3.14
N LYS A 45 -40.59 -7.27 -2.19
CA LYS A 45 -40.34 -8.72 -2.07
C LYS A 45 -40.50 -9.42 -3.43
N PRO A 46 -39.52 -10.20 -3.89
CA PRO A 46 -39.77 -11.39 -4.68
C PRO A 46 -39.77 -12.63 -3.76
N ASN A 47 -40.40 -13.67 -4.28
CA ASN A 47 -40.77 -14.89 -3.59
C ASN A 47 -39.58 -15.80 -3.25
N SER A 48 -39.89 -16.74 -2.36
CA SER A 48 -39.19 -17.98 -2.04
C SER A 48 -38.32 -18.57 -3.14
N GLU A 49 -37.08 -18.92 -2.77
CA GLU A 49 -36.39 -20.20 -3.02
C GLU A 49 -34.88 -19.96 -3.10
N THR A 50 -34.16 -20.40 -2.05
CA THR A 50 -32.78 -20.94 -2.04
C THR A 50 -32.32 -21.00 -0.58
N GLU A 51 -32.90 -21.95 0.17
CA GLU A 51 -32.20 -22.49 1.33
C GLU A 51 -31.12 -23.46 0.83
N GLY A 52 -29.93 -23.39 1.44
CA GLY A 52 -28.98 -24.50 1.41
C GLY A 52 -27.57 -24.13 0.98
N PHE A 53 -26.81 -23.50 1.88
CA PHE A 53 -25.40 -23.83 2.10
C PHE A 53 -24.94 -23.14 3.39
N LEU A 54 -24.28 -23.88 4.28
CA LEU A 54 -23.79 -23.48 5.62
C LEU A 54 -24.75 -23.72 6.79
N ASP A 55 -25.11 -24.99 7.00
CA ASP A 55 -25.52 -25.47 8.33
C ASP A 55 -24.26 -25.72 9.19
N GLY A 56 -23.84 -24.69 9.92
CA GLY A 56 -22.74 -24.72 10.87
C GLY A 56 -23.25 -24.43 12.28
N LYS A 57 -23.18 -25.43 13.16
CA LYS A 57 -23.64 -25.42 14.56
C LYS A 57 -23.52 -24.04 15.25
N HIS A 58 -24.68 -23.45 15.53
CA HIS A 58 -24.80 -22.21 16.30
C HIS A 58 -24.22 -22.39 17.71
N SER A 59 -23.12 -21.68 17.99
CA SER A 59 -22.68 -21.38 19.36
C SER A 59 -23.54 -20.24 19.90
N GLU A 60 -24.26 -20.49 21.00
CA GLU A 60 -25.24 -19.57 21.62
C GLU A 60 -24.64 -18.37 22.39
N ASN A 61 -23.38 -17.99 22.16
CA ASN A 61 -22.77 -16.83 22.83
C ASN A 61 -22.31 -15.74 21.84
N ILE A 62 -23.17 -15.36 20.90
CA ILE A 62 -22.98 -14.12 20.15
C ILE A 62 -23.44 -12.97 21.06
N THR A 63 -22.48 -12.34 21.74
CA THR A 63 -22.66 -11.02 22.37
C THR A 63 -23.30 -10.10 21.33
N ARG A 64 -24.52 -9.62 21.62
CA ARG A 64 -25.27 -8.69 20.76
C ARG A 64 -24.34 -7.53 20.36
N ILE A 65 -23.95 -7.48 19.09
CA ILE A 65 -23.17 -6.36 18.55
C ILE A 65 -24.02 -5.11 18.77
N ASN A 66 -23.49 -4.18 19.58
CA ASN A 66 -24.18 -2.92 19.84
C ASN A 66 -24.04 -2.02 18.61
N TYR A 67 -25.04 -2.09 17.72
CA TYR A 67 -25.10 -1.32 16.48
C TYR A 67 -25.08 0.20 16.70
N ASN A 68 -25.40 0.69 17.92
CA ASN A 68 -25.27 2.12 18.25
C ASN A 68 -23.81 2.60 18.31
N SER A 69 -22.83 1.67 18.31
CA SER A 69 -21.40 1.98 18.20
C SER A 69 -20.95 2.17 16.75
N CYS A 70 -21.79 1.86 15.75
CA CYS A 70 -21.46 2.10 14.36
C CYS A 70 -21.56 3.61 14.10
N LYS A 71 -20.48 4.21 13.58
CA LYS A 71 -20.51 5.61 13.17
C LYS A 71 -21.56 5.75 12.07
N ASN A 72 -22.57 6.56 12.33
CA ASN A 72 -23.52 6.93 11.30
C ASN A 72 -22.81 7.82 10.28
N THR A 73 -22.52 7.27 9.11
CA THR A 73 -21.84 7.97 8.01
C THR A 73 -22.74 8.99 7.32
N THR A 74 -24.06 8.94 7.52
CA THR A 74 -25.00 9.91 6.92
C THR A 74 -25.05 11.25 7.67
N SER A 75 -24.70 11.28 8.96
CA SER A 75 -24.81 12.49 9.80
C SER A 75 -23.52 13.31 9.92
N THR A 76 -22.47 12.95 9.18
CA THR A 76 -21.15 13.61 9.23
C THR A 76 -20.82 14.38 7.95
N LEU A 77 -21.77 15.20 7.48
CA LEU A 77 -21.50 16.22 6.45
C LEU A 77 -20.69 17.42 6.98
N ASN A 78 -20.55 17.54 8.31
CA ASN A 78 -19.65 18.52 8.95
C ASN A 78 -18.29 17.90 9.29
N ASN A 79 -17.73 17.09 8.40
CA ASN A 79 -16.30 16.80 8.49
C ASN A 79 -15.56 18.06 8.06
N HIS A 80 -14.98 18.75 9.05
CA HIS A 80 -14.17 19.97 8.87
C HIS A 80 -12.83 19.62 8.19
N SER A 81 -12.87 19.05 6.99
CA SER A 81 -11.68 18.85 6.17
C SER A 81 -11.25 20.21 5.65
N ILE A 82 -9.99 20.57 5.90
CA ILE A 82 -9.40 21.83 5.41
C ILE A 82 -9.43 21.87 3.87
N ILE A 83 -9.37 20.70 3.24
CA ILE A 83 -9.36 20.50 1.79
C ILE A 83 -10.47 19.50 1.45
N ASN A 84 -11.33 19.87 0.50
CA ASN A 84 -12.30 18.99 -0.13
C ASN A 84 -12.13 19.13 -1.64
N THR A 85 -11.76 18.04 -2.31
CA THR A 85 -11.40 18.08 -3.74
C THR A 85 -12.58 18.49 -4.62
N GLU A 86 -13.82 18.11 -4.29
CA GLU A 86 -15.01 18.51 -5.06
C GLU A 86 -15.23 20.04 -5.01
N ASN A 87 -15.08 20.63 -3.82
CA ASN A 87 -15.20 22.09 -3.66
C ASN A 87 -14.06 22.80 -4.39
N ILE A 88 -12.81 22.34 -4.21
CA ILE A 88 -11.64 22.91 -4.91
C ILE A 88 -11.81 22.82 -6.42
N TYR A 89 -12.35 21.72 -6.94
CA TYR A 89 -12.56 21.56 -8.38
C TYR A 89 -13.53 22.62 -8.96
N LYS A 90 -14.49 23.11 -8.17
CA LYS A 90 -15.42 24.17 -8.58
C LYS A 90 -14.77 25.55 -8.56
N ASP A 91 -13.78 25.74 -7.68
CA ASP A 91 -13.12 27.03 -7.46
C ASP A 91 -11.88 27.23 -8.36
N LEU A 92 -11.30 26.15 -8.90
CA LEU A 92 -10.13 26.22 -9.78
C LEU A 92 -10.50 26.68 -11.21
N ASN A 93 -9.70 27.59 -11.77
CA ASN A 93 -9.86 28.07 -13.15
C ASN A 93 -9.34 27.09 -14.21
N PHE A 94 -8.45 26.17 -13.84
CA PHE A 94 -7.75 25.23 -14.75
C PHE A 94 -7.00 25.90 -15.91
N ASP A 95 -6.61 27.16 -15.76
CA ASP A 95 -5.74 27.83 -16.71
C ASP A 95 -4.42 27.05 -16.85
N ASN A 96 -3.87 26.97 -18.07
CA ASN A 96 -2.57 26.33 -18.35
C ASN A 96 -1.52 27.36 -18.82
N PRO A 97 -1.17 28.35 -17.97
CA PRO A 97 -0.15 29.33 -18.32
C PRO A 97 1.24 28.67 -18.32
N LYS A 98 2.07 29.04 -19.28
CA LYS A 98 3.46 28.55 -19.36
C LYS A 98 4.39 29.39 -18.48
N SER A 99 5.29 28.73 -17.75
CA SER A 99 6.43 29.37 -17.06
C SER A 99 7.76 28.84 -17.61
N GLU A 100 8.79 29.69 -17.58
CA GLU A 100 10.12 29.37 -18.14
C GLU A 100 10.88 28.32 -17.31
N GLU A 101 10.82 28.39 -15.98
CA GLU A 101 11.58 27.47 -15.11
C GLU A 101 10.80 26.20 -14.73
N TRP A 102 9.48 26.30 -14.57
CA TRP A 102 8.61 25.16 -14.25
C TRP A 102 7.30 25.27 -15.05
N GLU A 103 7.18 24.47 -16.11
CA GLU A 103 6.13 24.61 -17.13
C GLU A 103 4.70 24.75 -16.58
N GLN A 104 4.35 24.00 -15.53
CA GLN A 104 3.01 23.97 -14.92
C GLN A 104 2.94 24.68 -13.56
N GLY A 105 3.95 25.49 -13.22
CA GLY A 105 4.03 26.16 -11.94
C GLY A 105 4.53 27.59 -12.06
N TRP A 106 5.34 28.00 -11.09
CA TRP A 106 5.88 29.36 -11.00
C TRP A 106 7.31 29.35 -10.46
N LYS A 107 8.03 30.45 -10.67
CA LYS A 107 9.37 30.65 -10.13
C LYS A 107 9.34 30.63 -8.60
N ILE A 108 9.93 29.59 -8.01
CA ILE A 108 10.00 29.42 -6.55
C ILE A 108 11.04 30.38 -5.97
N LYS A 109 10.64 31.14 -4.95
CA LYS A 109 11.54 31.99 -4.14
C LYS A 109 11.80 31.32 -2.80
N VAL A 110 13.07 31.01 -2.51
CA VAL A 110 13.48 30.37 -1.27
C VAL A 110 14.09 31.41 -0.34
N ASN A 111 13.62 31.47 0.91
CA ASN A 111 14.30 32.24 1.96
C ASN A 111 15.30 31.33 2.67
N GLU A 112 16.59 31.48 2.36
CA GLU A 112 17.68 30.67 2.90
C GLU A 112 17.88 30.82 4.42
N SER A 113 17.47 31.96 5.00
CA SER A 113 17.64 32.21 6.43
C SER A 113 16.90 31.18 7.30
N ARG A 114 15.88 30.51 6.74
CA ARG A 114 15.13 29.45 7.43
C ARG A 114 15.98 28.23 7.78
N PHE A 115 17.08 28.00 7.06
CA PHE A 115 17.91 26.81 7.23
C PHE A 115 19.11 27.03 8.15
N VAL A 116 19.26 28.24 8.71
CA VAL A 116 20.38 28.61 9.60
C VAL A 116 20.33 27.83 10.91
N HIS A 117 19.13 27.72 11.51
CA HIS A 117 18.95 27.07 12.81
C HIS A 117 18.62 25.58 12.67
N GLU A 118 17.95 25.19 11.58
CA GLU A 118 17.62 23.80 11.27
C GLU A 118 17.99 23.48 9.82
N LYS A 119 18.94 22.55 9.64
CA LYS A 119 19.36 22.12 8.31
C LYS A 119 18.25 21.34 7.61
N LEU A 120 18.08 21.61 6.32
CA LEU A 120 17.26 20.77 5.44
C LEU A 120 17.80 19.34 5.42
N LYS A 121 16.93 18.37 5.72
CA LYS A 121 17.26 16.94 5.59
C LYS A 121 16.79 16.47 4.22
N VAL A 122 17.73 16.05 3.39
CA VAL A 122 17.45 15.53 2.04
C VAL A 122 17.65 14.02 2.05
N PHE A 123 16.61 13.29 1.64
CA PHE A 123 16.66 11.84 1.45
C PHE A 123 16.59 11.57 -0.04
N VAL A 124 17.68 11.04 -0.60
CA VAL A 124 17.69 10.52 -1.96
C VAL A 124 17.22 9.08 -1.90
N VAL A 125 16.18 8.73 -2.67
CA VAL A 125 15.52 7.43 -2.61
C VAL A 125 15.65 6.73 -3.97
N PRO A 126 16.69 5.88 -4.14
CA PRO A 126 16.85 5.08 -5.35
C PRO A 126 15.70 4.08 -5.50
N HIS A 127 15.12 4.01 -6.69
CA HIS A 127 14.03 3.11 -7.05
C HIS A 127 14.18 2.67 -8.51
N SER A 128 13.41 1.65 -8.91
CA SER A 128 13.23 1.26 -10.30
C SER A 128 11.77 0.89 -10.50
N HIS A 129 11.09 1.56 -11.43
CA HIS A 129 9.71 1.21 -11.79
C HIS A 129 9.73 0.08 -12.81
N ASN A 130 9.05 -1.02 -12.51
CA ASN A 130 9.09 -2.25 -13.30
C ASN A 130 7.67 -2.71 -13.60
N ASP A 131 7.13 -2.27 -14.75
CA ASP A 131 5.78 -2.61 -15.19
C ASP A 131 5.62 -4.12 -15.41
N PRO A 132 4.70 -4.81 -14.71
CA PRO A 132 4.38 -6.24 -14.91
C PRO A 132 3.61 -6.51 -16.20
N GLY A 133 4.09 -5.98 -17.32
CA GLY A 133 3.44 -5.97 -18.63
C GLY A 133 3.04 -4.57 -19.06
N TRP A 134 3.57 -4.11 -20.20
CA TRP A 134 3.20 -2.85 -20.86
C TRP A 134 3.62 -2.89 -22.33
N GLY A 135 4.83 -2.40 -22.64
CA GLY A 135 5.41 -2.49 -23.99
C GLY A 135 5.98 -3.88 -24.32
N LYS A 136 6.33 -4.64 -23.29
CA LYS A 136 6.67 -6.07 -23.34
C LYS A 136 5.79 -6.85 -22.38
N THR A 137 5.78 -8.16 -22.52
CA THR A 137 5.13 -9.07 -21.57
C THR A 137 5.91 -9.15 -20.25
N PHE A 138 5.27 -9.69 -19.22
CA PHE A 138 5.90 -9.92 -17.91
C PHE A 138 7.22 -10.69 -18.04
N ASP A 139 7.19 -11.82 -18.75
CA ASP A 139 8.34 -12.72 -18.88
C ASP A 139 9.49 -12.11 -19.69
N GLU A 140 9.18 -11.37 -20.75
CA GLU A 140 10.20 -10.66 -21.54
C GLU A 140 10.90 -9.60 -20.70
N TYR A 141 10.15 -8.81 -19.94
CA TYR A 141 10.75 -7.85 -18.99
C TYR A 141 11.58 -8.54 -17.92
N LEU A 142 11.07 -9.63 -17.33
CA LEU A 142 11.79 -10.41 -16.33
C LEU A 142 13.14 -10.90 -16.87
N ALA A 143 13.14 -11.49 -18.06
CA ALA A 143 14.31 -12.09 -18.67
C ALA A 143 15.34 -11.05 -19.13
N ASP A 144 14.88 -9.97 -19.76
CA ASP A 144 15.73 -8.97 -20.42
C ASP A 144 16.22 -7.86 -19.50
N GLN A 145 15.47 -7.51 -18.44
CA GLN A 145 15.69 -6.30 -17.66
C GLN A 145 15.63 -6.54 -16.16
N THR A 146 14.47 -6.94 -15.64
CA THR A 146 14.17 -6.95 -14.20
C THR A 146 15.12 -7.83 -13.41
N ARG A 147 15.43 -9.04 -13.92
CA ARG A 147 16.41 -9.94 -13.28
C ARG A 147 17.79 -9.31 -13.16
N TYR A 148 18.25 -8.58 -14.18
CA TYR A 148 19.54 -7.89 -14.12
C TYR A 148 19.54 -6.73 -13.12
N ILE A 149 18.42 -5.99 -13.04
CA ILE A 149 18.22 -4.95 -12.04
C ILE A 149 18.37 -5.54 -10.62
N LEU A 150 17.63 -6.60 -10.32
CA LEU A 150 17.65 -7.24 -8.99
C LEU A 150 19.00 -7.90 -8.66
N ASN A 151 19.65 -8.55 -9.63
CA ASN A 151 21.00 -9.08 -9.44
C ASN A 151 22.03 -7.99 -9.15
N ASN A 152 21.96 -6.87 -9.87
CA ASN A 152 22.86 -5.74 -9.66
C ASN A 152 22.55 -5.01 -8.34
N MET A 153 21.28 -4.88 -7.97
CA MET A 153 20.84 -4.38 -6.67
C MET A 153 21.52 -5.17 -5.55
N LEU A 154 21.40 -6.50 -5.57
CA LEU A 154 21.99 -7.37 -4.56
C LEU A 154 23.51 -7.19 -4.49
N LYS A 155 24.19 -7.26 -5.65
CA LYS A 155 25.66 -7.10 -5.75
C LYS A 155 26.13 -5.76 -5.20
N HIS A 156 25.54 -4.65 -5.66
CA HIS A 156 26.02 -3.32 -5.32
C HIS A 156 25.67 -2.94 -3.89
N MET A 157 24.51 -3.33 -3.37
CA MET A 157 24.13 -3.03 -1.99
C MET A 157 24.94 -3.81 -0.97
N MET A 158 25.33 -5.06 -1.29
CA MET A 158 26.25 -5.84 -0.46
C MET A 158 27.65 -5.21 -0.38
N GLN A 159 28.08 -4.49 -1.43
CA GLN A 159 29.36 -3.77 -1.45
C GLN A 159 29.29 -2.39 -0.80
N ASN A 160 28.09 -1.79 -0.72
CA ASN A 160 27.89 -0.41 -0.29
C ASN A 160 26.88 -0.35 0.87
N PRO A 161 27.33 -0.43 2.15
CA PRO A 161 26.43 -0.57 3.31
C PRO A 161 25.54 0.65 3.59
N ASN A 162 25.85 1.81 3.01
CA ASN A 162 25.05 3.03 3.14
C ASN A 162 24.07 3.22 1.97
N MET A 163 24.12 2.36 0.94
CA MET A 163 23.20 2.44 -0.19
C MET A 163 21.85 1.87 0.21
N THR A 164 20.79 2.58 -0.17
CA THR A 164 19.40 2.14 -0.02
C THR A 164 18.75 1.95 -1.39
N PHE A 165 17.71 1.14 -1.43
CA PHE A 165 16.88 0.93 -2.61
C PHE A 165 15.48 0.50 -2.20
N ILE A 166 14.46 1.06 -2.86
CA ILE A 166 13.08 0.64 -2.68
C ILE A 166 12.62 -0.22 -3.86
N TRP A 167 11.80 -1.22 -3.58
CA TRP A 167 11.19 -2.09 -4.57
C TRP A 167 9.68 -2.21 -4.35
N ALA A 168 8.88 -2.15 -5.41
CA ALA A 168 7.43 -2.13 -5.31
C ALA A 168 6.76 -3.43 -5.74
N GLU A 169 7.06 -3.92 -6.94
CA GLU A 169 6.30 -5.00 -7.58
C GLU A 169 6.75 -6.39 -7.09
N THR A 170 6.00 -6.99 -6.16
CA THR A 170 6.39 -8.27 -5.56
C THR A 170 6.26 -9.45 -6.52
N SER A 171 5.43 -9.35 -7.57
CA SER A 171 5.36 -10.35 -8.64
C SER A 171 6.72 -10.67 -9.26
N TYR A 172 7.46 -9.64 -9.65
CA TYR A 172 8.81 -9.77 -10.17
C TYR A 172 9.81 -10.22 -9.12
N PHE A 173 9.70 -9.68 -7.90
CA PHE A 173 10.59 -10.05 -6.80
C PHE A 173 10.47 -11.54 -6.47
N ALA A 174 9.24 -12.07 -6.41
CA ALA A 174 8.93 -13.48 -6.18
C ALA A 174 9.47 -14.34 -7.33
N ALA A 175 9.18 -13.98 -8.59
CA ALA A 175 9.69 -14.70 -9.75
C ALA A 175 11.23 -14.73 -9.77
N TRP A 176 11.89 -13.62 -9.46
CA TRP A 176 13.35 -13.56 -9.33
C TRP A 176 13.88 -14.38 -8.14
N TRP A 177 13.21 -14.33 -6.99
CA TRP A 177 13.59 -15.05 -5.78
C TRP A 177 13.68 -16.57 -6.01
N GLU A 178 12.75 -17.11 -6.81
CA GLU A 178 12.76 -18.53 -7.20
C GLU A 178 13.97 -18.90 -8.07
N THR A 179 14.60 -17.94 -8.76
CA THR A 179 15.81 -18.19 -9.54
C THR A 179 17.10 -18.25 -8.70
N LEU A 180 17.05 -17.81 -7.44
CA LEU A 180 18.21 -17.79 -6.53
C LEU A 180 18.48 -19.20 -5.99
N ASN A 181 19.25 -19.99 -6.76
CA ASN A 181 19.55 -21.39 -6.44
C ASN A 181 20.61 -21.57 -5.33
N ASN A 182 21.36 -20.54 -4.97
CA ASN A 182 22.37 -20.58 -3.90
C ASN A 182 21.79 -20.03 -2.58
N THR A 183 22.07 -20.71 -1.47
CA THR A 183 21.61 -20.27 -0.14
C THR A 183 22.17 -18.89 0.23
N ASN A 184 23.39 -18.58 -0.21
CA ASN A 184 24.07 -17.32 0.12
C ASN A 184 23.35 -16.07 -0.42
N ASP A 185 22.79 -16.08 -1.63
CA ASP A 185 22.15 -14.86 -2.17
C ASP A 185 20.81 -14.59 -1.50
N LYS A 186 20.04 -15.64 -1.20
CA LYS A 186 18.82 -15.52 -0.38
C LYS A 186 19.15 -14.94 1.00
N GLU A 187 20.21 -15.41 1.65
CA GLU A 187 20.69 -14.86 2.93
C GLU A 187 21.12 -13.39 2.82
N HIS A 188 21.81 -13.03 1.75
CA HIS A 188 22.21 -11.64 1.50
C HIS A 188 21.00 -10.72 1.33
N VAL A 189 20.00 -11.13 0.56
CA VAL A 189 18.75 -10.36 0.41
C VAL A 189 18.04 -10.19 1.75
N ILE A 190 17.90 -11.28 2.54
CA ILE A 190 17.33 -11.22 3.88
C ILE A 190 18.11 -10.25 4.78
N LYS A 191 19.44 -10.22 4.68
CA LYS A 191 20.28 -9.28 5.41
C LYS A 191 20.01 -7.83 4.98
N LEU A 192 19.89 -7.56 3.68
CA LEU A 192 19.57 -6.22 3.14
C LEU A 192 18.18 -5.73 3.57
N LEU A 193 17.20 -6.63 3.66
CA LEU A 193 15.87 -6.31 4.20
C LEU A 193 15.95 -6.01 5.70
N ASN A 194 16.61 -6.89 6.46
CA ASN A 194 16.71 -6.76 7.92
C ASN A 194 17.48 -5.52 8.39
N ASN A 195 18.48 -5.08 7.63
CA ASN A 195 19.26 -3.89 7.95
C ASN A 195 18.68 -2.60 7.36
N GLY A 196 17.58 -2.69 6.59
CA GLY A 196 16.87 -1.55 6.01
C GLY A 196 17.58 -0.91 4.81
N GLN A 197 18.54 -1.60 4.19
CA GLN A 197 19.10 -1.15 2.92
C GLN A 197 18.09 -1.37 1.79
N LEU A 198 17.44 -2.54 1.76
CA LEU A 198 16.36 -2.84 0.83
C LEU A 198 15.02 -2.68 1.57
N GLU A 199 14.11 -1.90 1.01
CA GLU A 199 12.76 -1.70 1.56
C GLU A 199 11.70 -2.04 0.50
N ILE A 200 10.72 -2.86 0.87
CA ILE A 200 9.56 -3.13 0.02
C ILE A 200 8.51 -2.07 0.29
N VAL A 201 8.14 -1.32 -0.75
CA VAL A 201 7.12 -0.27 -0.70
C VAL A 201 5.90 -0.73 -1.49
N ASN A 202 4.69 -0.28 -1.15
CA ASN A 202 3.44 -0.87 -1.65
C ASN A 202 3.28 -2.34 -1.23
N GLY A 203 4.08 -3.26 -1.78
CA GLY A 203 4.17 -4.66 -1.39
C GLY A 203 3.10 -5.57 -1.98
N GLY A 204 2.20 -5.01 -2.79
CA GLY A 204 1.28 -5.81 -3.60
C GLY A 204 1.97 -6.44 -4.81
N TRP A 205 1.30 -7.45 -5.37
CA TRP A 205 1.72 -8.14 -6.58
C TRP A 205 2.06 -7.17 -7.72
N VAL A 206 1.31 -6.07 -7.82
CA VAL A 206 1.48 -4.99 -8.81
C VAL A 206 1.21 -3.61 -8.19
N MET A 207 1.64 -2.54 -8.87
CA MET A 207 1.08 -1.21 -8.67
C MET A 207 -0.22 -1.11 -9.50
N ASN A 208 -1.36 -1.40 -8.87
CA ASN A 208 -2.63 -1.54 -9.59
C ASN A 208 -3.17 -0.21 -10.13
N ASP A 209 -4.00 -0.29 -11.17
CA ASP A 209 -4.84 0.83 -11.62
C ASP A 209 -5.79 1.29 -10.49
N GLU A 210 -5.96 2.60 -10.34
CA GLU A 210 -6.83 3.21 -9.31
C GLU A 210 -8.20 3.66 -9.87
N ALA A 211 -8.41 3.57 -11.19
CA ALA A 211 -9.66 3.98 -11.83
C ALA A 211 -10.64 2.82 -12.05
N ASN A 212 -10.20 1.72 -12.68
CA ASN A 212 -11.10 0.64 -13.10
C ASN A 212 -11.12 -0.55 -12.13
N THR A 213 -10.13 -0.65 -11.23
CA THR A 213 -9.97 -1.81 -10.37
C THR A 213 -11.05 -1.85 -9.29
N HIS A 214 -11.77 -2.97 -9.19
CA HIS A 214 -12.68 -3.20 -8.07
C HIS A 214 -11.87 -3.38 -6.77
N TYR A 215 -12.33 -2.80 -5.66
CA TYR A 215 -11.60 -2.82 -4.39
C TYR A 215 -11.24 -4.24 -3.91
N SER A 216 -12.05 -5.25 -4.25
CA SER A 216 -11.74 -6.64 -3.92
C SER A 216 -10.47 -7.13 -4.62
N ALA A 217 -10.25 -6.75 -5.88
CA ALA A 217 -9.04 -7.11 -6.62
C ALA A 217 -7.81 -6.36 -6.10
N ILE A 218 -7.98 -5.09 -5.67
CA ILE A 218 -6.93 -4.34 -4.97
C ILE A 218 -6.54 -5.08 -3.68
N ILE A 219 -7.50 -5.52 -2.88
CA ILE A 219 -7.21 -6.28 -1.65
C ILE A 219 -6.54 -7.61 -1.99
N THR A 220 -7.04 -8.35 -2.97
CA THR A 220 -6.45 -9.64 -3.38
C THR A 220 -4.98 -9.46 -3.76
N GLN A 221 -4.66 -8.53 -4.66
CA GLN A 221 -3.28 -8.37 -5.12
C GLN A 221 -2.34 -7.87 -4.01
N MET A 222 -2.85 -7.17 -2.99
CA MET A 222 -2.09 -6.77 -1.81
C MET A 222 -1.87 -7.90 -0.80
N LEU A 223 -2.63 -9.00 -0.88
CA LEU A 223 -2.55 -10.14 0.04
C LEU A 223 -1.73 -11.32 -0.48
N GLU A 224 -1.59 -11.47 -1.80
CA GLU A 224 -0.72 -12.47 -2.44
C GLU A 224 0.75 -12.33 -1.99
#